data_AF-A0A933EM54-F1
#
_entry.id   AF-A0A933EM54-F1
#
_cell.length_a   1.000
_cell.length_b   1.000
_cell.length_c   1.000
_cell.angle_alpha   90.00
_cell.angle_beta   90.00
_cell.angle_gamma   90.00
#
_symmetry.space_group_name_H-M   'P 1'
#
loop_
_entity.id
_entity.type
_entity.pdbx_description
1 polymer ?
#
loop_
_entity_poly.entity_id
_entity_poly.type
_entity_poly.pdbx_seq_one_letter_code
_entity_poly.pdbx_strand_id
1 'polypeptide(L)'
;MTYNILIRKQAKGGYVATALGWPEFVAEAATRVEALERIRATLAGLVARGELVEIELPLPQSLVPASYADTFGAFRHDPTFKRFVNATRTYHRTRNRN
;
A
#
# COMPACT_ATOMS: atom_id res chain seq x y z
N MET A 1 13.21 18.39 9.57
CA MET A 1 12.30 17.28 9.21
C MET A 1 12.94 16.44 8.13
N THR A 2 12.62 15.15 8.08
CA THR A 2 13.11 14.20 7.07
C THR A 2 11.93 13.64 6.29
N TYR A 3 12.09 13.49 4.98
CA TYR A 3 11.07 12.92 4.09
C TYR A 3 11.64 11.69 3.39
N ASN A 4 10.85 10.63 3.31
CA ASN A 4 11.23 9.43 2.57
C ASN A 4 10.95 9.65 1.08
N ILE A 5 12.01 9.56 0.27
CA ILE A 5 11.97 9.77 -1.18
C ILE A 5 12.20 8.44 -1.90
N LEU A 6 11.26 8.05 -2.75
CA LEU A 6 11.45 6.96 -3.71
C LEU A 6 12.17 7.51 -4.93
N ILE A 7 13.30 6.90 -5.30
CA ILE A 7 13.99 7.19 -6.56
C ILE A 7 13.86 6.02 -7.50
N ARG A 8 13.44 6.28 -8.74
CA ARG A 8 13.34 5.29 -9.81
C ARG A 8 14.14 5.76 -11.02
N LYS A 9 14.82 4.83 -11.69
CA LYS A 9 15.45 5.08 -12.99
C LYS A 9 14.38 4.93 -14.07
N GLN A 10 14.32 5.86 -15.03
CA GLN A 10 13.37 5.78 -16.14
C GLN A 10 13.91 4.87 -17.26
N ALA A 11 12.99 4.20 -17.98
CA ALA A 11 13.34 3.32 -19.09
C ALA A 11 14.05 4.07 -20.24
N LYS A 12 13.74 5.36 -20.45
CA LYS A 12 14.34 6.22 -21.48
C LYS A 12 15.61 6.95 -21.01
N GLY A 13 16.15 6.57 -19.84
CA GLY A 13 17.20 7.32 -19.17
C GLY A 13 16.64 8.42 -18.26
N GLY A 14 17.43 8.89 -17.31
CA GLY A 14 16.99 9.82 -16.26
C GLY A 14 16.47 9.13 -15.00
N TYR A 15 16.07 9.96 -14.05
CA TYR A 15 15.65 9.59 -12.70
C TYR A 15 14.38 10.35 -12.32
N VAL A 16 13.47 9.67 -11.63
CA VAL A 16 12.28 10.25 -10.99
C VAL A 16 12.43 10.11 -9.49
N ALA A 17 12.34 11.23 -8.78
CA ALA A 17 12.17 11.26 -7.33
C ALA A 17 10.69 11.50 -7.00
N THR A 18 10.15 10.77 -6.03
CA THR A 18 8.77 10.91 -5.53
C THR A 18 8.77 10.93 -4.01
N ALA A 19 8.08 11.90 -3.39
CA ALA A 19 7.93 11.93 -1.94
C ALA A 19 6.85 10.94 -1.50
N LEU A 20 7.18 9.97 -0.65
CA LEU A 20 6.24 8.88 -0.31
C LEU A 20 5.01 9.35 0.46
N GLY A 21 5.16 10.40 1.29
CA GLY A 21 4.03 10.99 2.02
C GLY A 21 3.13 11.87 1.14
N TRP A 22 3.62 12.28 -0.04
CA TRP A 22 2.94 13.21 -0.94
C TRP A 22 3.22 12.84 -2.40
N PRO A 23 2.49 11.84 -2.95
CA PRO A 23 2.74 11.27 -4.26
C PRO A 23 2.64 12.29 -5.42
N GLU A 24 1.97 13.41 -5.21
CA GLU A 24 1.85 14.54 -6.14
C GLU A 24 3.18 15.29 -6.34
N PHE A 25 4.12 15.22 -5.38
CA PHE A 25 5.44 15.80 -5.53
C PHE A 25 6.39 14.83 -6.21
N VAL A 26 6.59 15.08 -7.50
CA VAL A 26 7.47 14.32 -8.38
C VAL A 26 8.48 15.25 -9.02
N ALA A 27 9.73 14.83 -9.08
CA ALA A 27 10.78 15.55 -9.80
C ALA A 27 11.53 14.60 -10.73
N GLU A 28 11.54 14.93 -12.01
CA GLU A 28 12.31 14.22 -13.02
C GLU A 28 13.61 14.97 -13.33
N ALA A 29 14.69 14.24 -13.58
CA ALA A 29 15.98 14.82 -13.93
C ALA A 29 16.87 13.83 -14.68
N ALA A 30 17.93 14.32 -15.32
CA ALA A 30 18.87 13.46 -16.03
C ALA A 30 19.72 12.62 -15.06
N THR A 31 19.99 13.13 -13.86
CA THR A 31 20.82 12.47 -12.84
C THR A 31 20.07 12.26 -11.53
N ARG A 32 20.54 11.28 -10.75
CA ARG A 32 20.00 11.00 -9.41
C ARG A 32 20.11 12.22 -8.48
N VAL A 33 21.24 12.90 -8.53
CA VAL A 33 21.52 14.08 -7.68
C VAL A 33 20.56 15.19 -8.05
N GLU A 34 20.42 15.48 -9.34
CA GLU A 34 19.54 16.55 -9.81
C GLU A 34 18.05 16.28 -9.47
N ALA A 35 17.59 15.03 -9.55
CA ALA A 35 16.23 14.67 -9.16
C ALA A 35 16.00 14.93 -7.65
N LEU A 36 17.00 14.63 -6.81
CA LEU A 36 16.97 14.90 -5.38
C LEU A 36 17.00 16.39 -5.06
N GLU A 37 17.84 17.17 -5.73
CA GLU A 37 17.89 18.62 -5.58
C GLU A 37 16.56 19.28 -5.92
N ARG A 38 15.96 18.88 -7.05
CA ARG A 38 14.67 19.39 -7.51
C ARG A 38 13.55 19.06 -6.53
N ILE A 39 13.42 17.81 -6.10
CA ILE A 39 12.36 17.45 -5.14
C ILE A 39 12.57 18.13 -3.78
N ARG A 40 13.84 18.31 -3.34
CA ARG A 40 14.13 19.05 -2.11
C ARG A 40 13.67 20.50 -2.22
N ALA A 41 13.96 21.18 -3.34
CA ALA A 41 13.52 22.55 -3.56
C ALA A 41 11.98 22.68 -3.54
N THR A 42 11.28 21.73 -4.18
CA THR A 42 9.81 21.70 -4.17
C THR A 42 9.25 21.53 -2.77
N LEU A 43 9.77 20.56 -2.00
CA LEU A 43 9.34 20.32 -0.61
C LEU A 43 9.66 21.51 0.30
N ALA A 44 10.84 22.12 0.15
CA ALA A 44 11.20 23.32 0.91
C ALA A 44 10.24 24.48 0.64
N GLY A 45 9.84 24.68 -0.63
CA GLY A 45 8.86 25.69 -0.99
C GLY A 45 7.45 25.42 -0.44
N LEU A 46 7.07 24.15 -0.28
CA LEU A 46 5.81 23.76 0.36
C LEU A 46 5.84 24.09 1.85
N VAL A 47 6.86 23.60 2.57
CA VAL A 47 6.99 23.79 4.02
C VAL A 47 7.23 25.25 4.40
N ALA A 48 7.84 26.06 3.52
CA ALA A 48 7.97 27.49 3.73
C ALA A 48 6.62 28.25 3.68
N ARG A 49 5.59 27.67 3.06
CA ARG A 49 4.27 28.29 2.85
C ARG A 49 3.13 27.58 3.57
N GLY A 50 3.41 26.49 4.27
CA GLY A 50 2.40 25.67 4.92
C GLY A 50 2.96 24.93 6.13
N GLU A 51 2.08 24.53 7.03
CA GLU A 51 2.42 23.79 8.23
C GLU A 51 1.90 22.36 8.11
N LEU A 52 2.71 21.39 8.57
CA LEU A 52 2.26 20.01 8.71
C LEU A 52 1.55 19.87 10.07
N VAL A 53 0.25 19.63 10.05
CA VAL A 53 -0.55 19.42 11.26
C VAL A 53 -1.02 17.97 11.31
N GLU A 54 -0.77 17.30 12.44
CA GLU A 54 -1.32 15.98 12.72
C GLU A 54 -2.71 16.15 13.34
N ILE A 55 -3.70 15.46 12.78
CA ILE A 55 -5.09 15.48 13.28
C ILE A 55 -5.49 14.05 13.57
N GLU A 56 -5.78 13.77 14.83
CA GLU A 56 -6.37 12.50 15.25
C GLU A 56 -7.86 12.49 14.89
N LEU A 57 -8.27 11.48 14.13
CA LEU A 57 -9.68 11.24 13.81
C LEU A 57 -10.19 10.06 14.63
N PRO A 58 -11.41 10.15 15.19
CA PRO A 58 -12.01 9.00 15.84
C PRO A 58 -12.19 7.89 14.80
N LEU A 59 -11.77 6.67 15.16
CA LEU A 59 -12.08 5.51 14.34
C LEU A 59 -13.61 5.39 14.25
N PRO A 60 -14.20 5.22 13.05
CA PRO A 60 -15.60 4.83 12.97
C PRO A 60 -15.78 3.56 13.81
N GLN A 61 -16.83 3.53 14.65
CA GLN A 61 -17.15 2.34 15.43
C GLN A 61 -17.13 1.13 14.50
N SER A 62 -16.27 0.17 14.83
CA SER A 62 -15.99 -1.00 14.02
C SER A 62 -17.28 -1.69 13.57
N LEU A 63 -17.53 -1.74 12.26
CA LEU A 63 -18.51 -2.65 11.65
C LEU A 63 -17.99 -4.09 11.58
N VAL A 64 -16.85 -4.43 12.20
CA VAL A 64 -16.25 -5.77 12.10
C VAL A 64 -17.21 -6.78 12.75
N PRO A 65 -17.81 -7.69 11.96
CA PRO A 65 -18.64 -8.74 12.52
C PRO A 65 -17.70 -9.79 13.10
N ALA A 66 -17.74 -9.95 14.43
CA ALA A 66 -17.09 -10.99 15.21
C ALA A 66 -15.56 -11.11 15.03
N SER A 67 -14.84 -11.11 16.15
CA SER A 67 -13.39 -11.35 16.17
C SER A 67 -13.07 -12.71 15.50
N TYR A 68 -11.87 -12.87 14.93
CA TYR A 68 -11.37 -14.19 14.54
C TYR A 68 -11.45 -15.21 15.68
N ALA A 69 -11.36 -14.74 16.93
CA ALA A 69 -11.57 -15.56 18.11
C ALA A 69 -12.99 -16.17 18.17
N ASP A 70 -14.00 -15.42 17.72
CA ASP A 70 -15.41 -15.81 17.79
C ASP A 70 -15.79 -16.85 16.73
N THR A 71 -15.01 -16.95 15.65
CA THR A 71 -15.28 -17.86 14.53
C THR A 71 -14.28 -19.02 14.43
N PHE A 72 -13.27 -19.05 15.31
CA PHE A 72 -12.25 -20.08 15.32
C PHE A 72 -12.87 -21.46 15.60
N GLY A 73 -12.72 -22.37 14.62
CA GLY A 73 -13.27 -23.72 14.74
C GLY A 73 -14.79 -23.82 14.52
N ALA A 74 -15.45 -22.77 14.02
CA ALA A 74 -16.90 -22.76 13.77
C ALA A 74 -17.40 -23.97 12.95
N PHE A 75 -16.56 -24.51 12.06
CA PHE A 75 -16.89 -25.66 11.21
C PHE A 75 -16.33 -27.00 11.71
N ARG A 76 -15.75 -27.07 12.92
CA ARG A 76 -15.09 -28.29 13.44
C ARG A 76 -16.01 -29.51 13.42
N HIS A 77 -17.29 -29.30 13.72
CA HIS A 77 -18.30 -30.35 13.81
C HIS A 77 -19.30 -30.32 12.65
N ASP A 78 -19.12 -29.44 11.67
CA ASP A 78 -20.02 -29.36 10.51
C ASP A 78 -19.78 -30.57 9.59
N PRO A 79 -20.77 -31.47 9.44
CA PRO A 79 -20.62 -32.66 8.60
C PRO A 79 -20.53 -32.33 7.10
N THR A 80 -20.97 -31.14 6.69
CA THR A 80 -20.97 -30.68 5.29
C THR A 80 -19.66 -30.05 4.86
N PHE A 81 -18.87 -29.51 5.80
CA PHE A 81 -17.63 -28.77 5.52
C PHE A 81 -16.60 -29.61 4.77
N LYS A 82 -16.47 -30.90 5.10
CA LYS A 82 -15.58 -31.83 4.37
C LYS A 82 -15.96 -31.97 2.90
N ARG A 83 -17.26 -32.02 2.60
CA ARG A 83 -17.76 -32.12 1.21
C ARG A 83 -17.44 -30.85 0.43
N PHE A 84 -17.63 -29.67 1.06
CA PHE A 84 -17.29 -28.38 0.48
C PHE A 84 -15.79 -28.29 0.12
N VAL A 85 -14.89 -28.59 1.07
CA VAL A 85 -13.43 -28.55 0.83
C VAL A 85 -13.00 -29.47 -0.30
N ASN A 86 -13.57 -30.68 -0.37
CA ASN A 86 -13.27 -31.64 -1.43
C ASN A 86 -13.74 -31.16 -2.81
N ALA A 87 -14.92 -30.54 -2.91
CA ALA A 87 -15.42 -29.98 -4.16
C ALA A 87 -14.51 -28.83 -4.65
N THR A 88 -14.11 -27.93 -3.76
CA THR A 88 -13.20 -26.82 -4.07
C THR A 88 -11.83 -27.30 -4.54
N ARG A 89 -11.26 -28.32 -3.87
CA ARG A 89 -9.99 -28.94 -4.31
C ARG A 89 -10.08 -29.54 -5.71
N THR A 90 -11.17 -30.25 -6.02
CA THR A 90 -11.40 -30.82 -7.35
C THR A 90 -11.50 -29.71 -8.39
N TYR A 91 -12.27 -28.66 -8.12
CA TYR A 91 -12.38 -27.49 -9.00
C TYR A 91 -11.01 -26.87 -9.33
N HIS A 92 -10.17 -26.62 -8.31
CA HIS A 92 -8.83 -26.05 -8.53
C HIS A 92 -7.91 -26.97 -9.33
N ARG A 93 -7.95 -28.28 -9.09
CA ARG A 93 -7.14 -29.26 -9.83
C ARG A 93 -7.53 -29.34 -11.31
N THR A 94 -8.82 -29.19 -11.62
CA THR A 94 -9.31 -29.20 -13.00
C THR A 94 -8.98 -27.88 -13.71
N ARG A 95 -9.04 -26.74 -13.00
CA ARG A 95 -8.74 -25.42 -13.59
C ARG A 95 -7.23 -25.16 -13.78
N ASN A 96 -6.38 -25.62 -12.86
CA ASN A 96 -4.92 -25.43 -12.94
C ASN A 96 -4.20 -26.46 -13.83
N ARG A 97 -4.94 -27.32 -14.53
CA ARG A 97 -4.43 -28.30 -15.50
C ARG A 97 -4.59 -27.87 -16.97
N ASN A 98 -5.19 -26.71 -17.21
CA ASN A 98 -5.21 -26.00 -18.50
C ASN A 98 -4.27 -24.80 -18.44
#